data_AF-A0A2N8M144-F1
#
_entry.id   AF-A0A2N8M144-F1
#
_cell.length_a   1.000
_cell.length_b   1.000
_cell.length_c   1.000
_cell.angle_alpha   90.00
_cell.angle_beta   90.00
_cell.angle_gamma   90.00
#
_symmetry.space_group_name_H-M   'P 1'
#
loop_
_entity.id
_entity.type
_entity.pdbx_description
1 polymer ?
#
loop_
_entity_poly.entity_id
_entity_poly.type
_entity_poly.pdbx_seq_one_letter_code
_entity_poly.pdbx_strand_id
1 'polypeptide(L)'
;MRGLLAGVLFCLAAAVQAADFNYSLEQFALISGYEGCVRQLGSGMSAGQRDALSDTLLRGKGISYQPRRVANDRRLWAYPEYANQRRLLGYMTEAYRQECLEQNQGRY
;
A
#
# COMPACT_ATOMS: atom_id res chain seq x y z
N MET A 1 -29.20 40.94 17.27
CA MET A 1 -27.88 40.64 16.66
C MET A 1 -26.87 40.36 17.77
N ARG A 2 -26.58 39.09 18.05
CA ARG A 2 -25.46 38.62 18.87
C ARG A 2 -25.42 37.09 18.82
N GLY A 3 -24.31 36.52 18.33
CA GLY A 3 -23.86 35.19 18.73
C GLY A 3 -24.07 34.00 17.78
N LEU A 4 -24.17 34.18 16.46
CA LEU A 4 -24.10 33.07 15.49
C LEU A 4 -22.64 32.84 15.05
N LEU A 5 -21.78 32.35 15.95
CA LEU A 5 -20.42 31.89 15.61
C LEU A 5 -20.01 30.69 16.48
N ALA A 6 -20.93 29.73 16.64
CA ALA A 6 -20.66 28.43 17.26
C ALA A 6 -20.87 27.27 16.27
N GLY A 7 -20.60 27.52 14.99
CA GLY A 7 -20.66 26.52 13.94
C GLY A 7 -19.46 26.68 13.03
N VAL A 8 -18.85 25.55 12.66
CA VAL A 8 -17.84 25.43 11.60
C VAL A 8 -16.38 25.74 12.01
N LEU A 9 -15.84 25.08 13.04
CA LEU A 9 -14.38 24.83 13.09
C LEU A 9 -14.01 23.39 13.50
N PHE A 10 -15.00 22.51 13.61
CA PHE A 10 -14.85 21.07 13.80
C PHE A 10 -14.97 20.35 12.44
N CYS A 11 -14.02 20.56 11.52
CA CYS A 11 -13.91 19.74 10.30
C CYS A 11 -12.55 19.87 9.58
N LEU A 12 -11.47 20.16 10.33
CA LEU A 12 -10.09 20.02 9.83
C LEU A 12 -9.49 18.66 10.22
N ALA A 13 -10.33 17.64 10.42
CA ALA A 13 -9.89 16.27 10.28
C ALA A 13 -9.62 16.08 8.79
N ALA A 14 -8.37 16.37 8.40
CA ALA A 14 -7.85 16.29 7.05
C ALA A 14 -8.54 15.15 6.32
N ALA A 15 -9.42 15.51 5.38
CA ALA A 15 -9.74 14.63 4.29
C ALA A 15 -8.37 14.15 3.81
N VAL A 16 -8.07 12.87 3.98
CA VAL A 16 -6.90 12.25 3.38
C VAL A 16 -6.93 12.73 1.95
N GLN A 17 -6.04 13.64 1.58
CA GLN A 17 -6.02 14.10 0.21
C GLN A 17 -5.53 12.87 -0.54
N ALA A 18 -6.46 12.15 -1.15
CA ALA A 18 -6.16 11.10 -2.11
C ALA A 18 -5.22 11.60 -3.23
N ALA A 19 -4.98 12.92 -3.30
CA ALA A 19 -3.99 13.58 -4.14
C ALA A 19 -2.51 13.38 -3.71
N ASP A 20 -2.21 12.97 -2.47
CA ASP A 20 -0.81 12.82 -2.03
C ASP A 20 -0.19 11.49 -2.48
N PHE A 21 -1.00 10.44 -2.64
CA PHE A 21 -0.54 9.08 -2.91
C PHE A 21 -0.66 8.71 -4.39
N ASN A 22 0.29 7.92 -4.89
CA ASN A 22 0.25 7.36 -6.24
C ASN A 22 -0.72 6.18 -6.36
N TYR A 23 -0.88 5.43 -5.26
CA TYR A 23 -1.75 4.27 -5.16
C TYR A 23 -2.82 4.51 -4.11
N SER A 24 -4.02 3.99 -4.35
CA SER A 24 -5.04 3.94 -3.28
C SER A 24 -4.53 3.08 -2.11
N LEU A 25 -5.17 3.21 -0.95
CA LEU A 25 -4.82 2.41 0.23
C LEU A 25 -4.85 0.90 -0.07
N GLU A 26 -5.88 0.44 -0.79
CA GLU A 26 -6.02 -0.96 -1.18
C GLU A 26 -4.93 -1.41 -2.15
N GLN A 27 -4.67 -0.61 -3.20
CA GLN A 27 -3.61 -0.90 -4.17
C GLN A 27 -2.24 -0.96 -3.49
N PHE A 28 -1.95 -0.03 -2.57
CA PHE A 28 -0.69 -0.01 -1.84
C PHE A 28 -0.55 -1.21 -0.89
N ALA A 29 -1.64 -1.65 -0.26
CA ALA A 29 -1.66 -2.85 0.58
C ALA A 29 -1.37 -4.11 -0.26
N LEU A 30 -2.02 -4.23 -1.42
CA LEU A 30 -1.82 -5.34 -2.35
C LEU A 30 -0.36 -5.38 -2.83
N ILE A 31 0.19 -4.25 -3.28
CA ILE A 31 1.61 -4.13 -3.67
C ILE A 31 2.53 -4.57 -2.53
N SER A 32 2.33 -4.03 -1.33
CA SER A 32 3.18 -4.32 -0.18
C SER A 32 3.12 -5.80 0.23
N GLY A 33 1.93 -6.41 0.16
CA GLY A 33 1.73 -7.83 0.44
C GLY A 33 2.44 -8.71 -0.58
N TYR A 34 2.32 -8.37 -1.86
CA TYR A 34 2.97 -9.08 -2.96
C TYR A 34 4.49 -8.94 -2.92
N GLU A 35 5.05 -7.77 -2.60
CA GLU A 35 6.49 -7.63 -2.38
C GLU A 35 6.99 -8.52 -1.24
N GLY A 36 6.22 -8.66 -0.16
CA GLY A 36 6.54 -9.56 0.96
C GLY A 36 6.49 -11.03 0.54
N CYS A 37 5.47 -11.42 -0.21
CA CYS A 37 5.31 -12.75 -0.80
C CYS A 37 6.49 -13.08 -1.73
N VAL A 38 6.84 -12.18 -2.65
CA VAL A 38 7.94 -12.38 -3.60
C VAL A 38 9.30 -12.45 -2.91
N ARG A 39 9.51 -11.70 -1.82
CA ARG A 39 10.71 -11.85 -0.98
C ARG A 39 10.84 -13.24 -0.38
N GLN A 40 9.72 -13.87 -0.03
CA GLN A 40 9.68 -15.22 0.52
C GLN A 40 9.84 -16.29 -0.56
N LEU A 41 9.11 -16.19 -1.68
CA LEU A 41 9.21 -17.12 -2.81
C LEU A 41 10.59 -17.05 -3.47
N GLY A 42 11.05 -15.83 -3.78
CA GLY A 42 12.31 -15.56 -4.45
C GLY A 42 13.48 -15.33 -3.50
N SER A 43 13.60 -16.12 -2.43
CA SER A 43 14.69 -15.96 -1.44
C SER A 43 16.09 -16.11 -2.07
N GLY A 44 16.23 -16.99 -3.07
CA GLY A 44 17.46 -17.16 -3.87
C GLY A 44 17.58 -16.25 -5.10
N MET A 45 16.59 -15.41 -5.37
CA MET A 45 16.61 -14.51 -6.52
C MET A 45 17.42 -13.24 -6.24
N SER A 46 17.97 -12.62 -7.30
CA SER A 46 18.49 -11.25 -7.23
C SER A 46 17.36 -10.23 -7.01
N ALA A 47 17.72 -9.01 -6.62
CA ALA A 47 16.74 -7.93 -6.46
C ALA A 47 15.96 -7.65 -7.75
N GLY A 48 16.63 -7.57 -8.89
CA GLY A 48 15.97 -7.34 -10.18
C GLY A 48 15.02 -8.47 -10.60
N GLN A 49 15.35 -9.73 -10.28
CA GLN A 49 14.45 -10.86 -10.52
C GLN A 49 13.20 -10.78 -9.63
N ARG A 50 13.33 -10.39 -8.35
CA ARG A 50 12.18 -10.16 -7.48
C ARG A 50 11.32 -8.98 -7.94
N ASP A 51 11.92 -7.91 -8.45
CA ASP A 51 11.16 -6.79 -9.00
C ASP A 51 10.39 -7.20 -10.26
N ALA A 52 11.02 -7.97 -11.15
CA ALA A 52 10.36 -8.50 -12.35
C ALA A 52 9.23 -9.49 -12.01
N LEU A 53 9.41 -10.33 -10.98
CA LEU A 53 8.35 -11.22 -10.50
C LEU A 53 7.20 -10.43 -9.88
N SER A 54 7.50 -9.43 -9.04
CA SER A 54 6.48 -8.54 -8.46
C SER A 54 5.66 -7.84 -9.54
N ASP A 55 6.33 -7.28 -10.55
CA ASP A 55 5.68 -6.63 -11.69
C ASP A 55 4.79 -7.61 -12.49
N THR A 56 5.27 -8.83 -12.73
CA THR A 56 4.47 -9.89 -13.39
C THR A 56 3.20 -10.21 -12.61
N LEU A 57 3.34 -10.50 -11.31
CA LEU A 57 2.22 -10.89 -10.46
C LEU A 57 1.21 -9.74 -10.27
N LEU A 58 1.69 -8.51 -10.10
CA LEU A 58 0.86 -7.33 -9.91
C LEU A 58 0.11 -6.92 -11.19
N ARG A 59 0.73 -7.06 -12.37
CA ARG A 59 0.04 -6.88 -13.64
C ARG A 59 -1.12 -7.88 -13.81
N GLY A 60 -0.98 -9.11 -13.32
CA GLY A 60 -2.06 -10.09 -13.26
C GLY A 60 -3.27 -9.67 -12.40
N LYS A 61 -3.08 -8.72 -11.48
CA LYS A 61 -4.14 -8.11 -10.66
C LYS A 61 -4.59 -6.75 -11.19
N GLY A 62 -4.15 -6.34 -12.39
CA GLY A 62 -4.47 -5.04 -12.97
C GLY A 62 -3.74 -3.86 -12.33
N ILE A 63 -2.66 -4.12 -11.57
CA ILE A 63 -1.86 -3.08 -10.91
C ILE A 63 -0.62 -2.75 -11.75
N SER A 64 -0.42 -1.46 -12.04
CA SER A 64 0.83 -0.96 -12.63
C SER A 64 1.87 -0.74 -11.53
N TYR A 65 2.81 -1.69 -11.38
CA TYR A 65 3.87 -1.59 -10.38
C TYR A 65 4.99 -0.66 -10.83
N GLN A 66 5.28 0.37 -10.01
CA GLN A 66 6.35 1.32 -10.27
C GLN A 66 7.15 1.53 -8.98
N PRO A 67 8.33 0.90 -8.82
CA PRO A 67 9.09 0.91 -7.56
C PRO A 67 9.31 2.30 -6.97
N ARG A 68 9.58 3.31 -7.81
CA ARG A 68 9.78 4.70 -7.37
C ARG A 68 8.52 5.31 -6.74
N ARG A 69 7.33 5.05 -7.31
CA ARG A 69 6.06 5.54 -6.77
C ARG A 69 5.72 4.85 -5.45
N VAL A 70 5.96 3.53 -5.38
CA VAL A 70 5.77 2.75 -4.16
C VAL A 70 6.68 3.25 -3.04
N ALA A 71 7.96 3.53 -3.34
CA ALA A 71 8.88 4.10 -2.36
C ALA A 71 8.43 5.48 -1.86
N ASN A 72 7.88 6.33 -2.74
CA ASN A 72 7.34 7.62 -2.33
C ASN A 72 6.11 7.46 -1.42
N ASP A 73 5.14 6.63 -1.81
CA ASP A 73 3.95 6.37 -1.01
C ASP A 73 4.30 5.74 0.35
N ARG A 74 5.29 4.82 0.39
CA ARG A 74 5.81 4.24 1.63
C ARG A 74 6.36 5.30 2.59
N ARG A 75 7.05 6.30 2.06
CA ARG A 75 7.57 7.43 2.84
C ARG A 75 6.43 8.30 3.39
N LEU A 76 5.40 8.56 2.58
CA LEU A 76 4.22 9.31 3.03
C LEU A 76 3.48 8.57 4.15
N TRP A 77 3.26 7.27 4.01
CA TRP A 77 2.61 6.46 5.04
C TRP A 77 3.34 6.46 6.39
N ALA A 78 4.63 6.81 6.43
CA ALA A 78 5.39 6.91 7.68
C ALA A 78 4.98 8.12 8.55
N TYR A 79 4.33 9.13 7.97
CA TYR A 79 3.94 10.32 8.72
C TYR A 79 2.85 10.03 9.79
N PRO A 80 2.84 10.75 10.92
CA PRO A 80 1.92 10.51 12.03
C PRO A 80 0.43 10.70 11.69
N GLU A 81 0.10 11.64 10.81
CA GLU A 81 -1.27 11.95 10.39
C GLU A 81 -1.98 10.76 9.73
N TYR A 82 -1.22 9.82 9.18
CA TYR A 82 -1.76 8.61 8.55
C TYR A 82 -1.74 7.38 9.47
N ALA A 83 -1.55 7.54 10.79
CA ALA A 83 -1.37 6.41 11.71
C ALA A 83 -2.54 5.41 11.71
N ASN A 84 -3.79 5.88 11.59
CA ASN A 84 -4.96 5.02 11.57
C ASN A 84 -5.04 4.21 10.27
N GLN A 85 -4.82 4.86 9.14
CA GLN A 85 -4.78 4.24 7.82
C GLN A 85 -3.62 3.24 7.72
N ARG A 86 -2.47 3.56 8.30
CA ARG A 86 -1.31 2.66 8.37
C ARG A 86 -1.61 1.37 9.15
N ARG A 87 -2.44 1.42 10.19
CA ARG A 87 -2.89 0.19 10.89
C ARG A 87 -3.75 -0.68 9.98
N LEU A 88 -4.73 -0.10 9.29
CA LEU A 88 -5.57 -0.82 8.32
C LEU A 88 -4.72 -1.41 7.19
N LEU A 89 -3.78 -0.62 6.66
CA LEU A 89 -2.82 -1.04 5.66
C LEU A 89 -2.04 -2.29 6.09
N GLY A 90 -1.62 -2.36 7.35
CA GLY A 90 -0.91 -3.52 7.90
C GLY A 90 -1.75 -4.80 7.86
N TYR A 91 -3.02 -4.73 8.26
CA TYR A 91 -3.93 -5.90 8.20
C TYR A 91 -4.17 -6.37 6.76
N MET A 92 -4.42 -5.44 5.83
CA MET A 92 -4.64 -5.77 4.43
C MET A 92 -3.37 -6.32 3.76
N THR A 93 -2.21 -5.74 4.08
CA THR A 93 -0.90 -6.18 3.56
C THR A 93 -0.64 -7.64 3.92
N GLU A 94 -0.92 -8.04 5.15
CA GLU A 94 -0.75 -9.43 5.58
C GLU A 94 -1.73 -10.36 4.87
N ALA A 95 -3.00 -9.96 4.73
CA ALA A 95 -4.00 -10.74 4.01
C ALA A 95 -3.59 -10.99 2.54
N TYR A 96 -3.17 -9.95 1.81
CA TYR A 96 -2.72 -10.09 0.42
C TYR A 96 -1.40 -10.86 0.30
N ARG A 97 -0.52 -10.78 1.31
CA ARG A 97 0.70 -11.59 1.34
C ARG A 97 0.36 -13.09 1.41
N GLN A 98 -0.55 -13.48 2.29
CA GLN A 98 -1.00 -14.87 2.41
C GLN A 98 -1.71 -15.34 1.14
N GLU A 99 -2.61 -14.52 0.58
CA GLU A 99 -3.27 -14.82 -0.70
C GLU A 99 -2.24 -15.08 -1.81
N CYS A 100 -1.22 -14.22 -1.92
CA CYS A 100 -0.15 -14.39 -2.91
C CYS A 100 0.63 -15.68 -2.69
N LEU A 101 0.96 -16.03 -1.44
CA LEU A 101 1.66 -17.27 -1.13
C LEU A 101 0.81 -18.48 -1.51
N GLU A 102 -0.45 -18.54 -1.09
CA GLU A 102 -1.36 -19.63 -1.42
C GLU A 102 -1.50 -19.85 -2.93
N GLN A 103 -1.50 -18.78 -3.72
CA GLN A 103 -1.63 -18.85 -5.18
C GLN A 103 -0.34 -19.26 -5.90
N ASN A 104 0.84 -19.07 -5.28
CA ASN A 104 2.13 -19.17 -5.99
C ASN A 104 3.15 -20.09 -5.31
N GLN A 105 2.86 -20.61 -4.12
CA GLN A 105 3.72 -21.55 -3.43
C GLN A 105 3.92 -22.82 -4.27
N GLY A 106 5.18 -23.23 -4.45
CA GLY A 106 5.55 -24.38 -5.27
C GLY A 106 5.70 -24.09 -6.77
N ARG A 107 5.43 -22.85 -7.23
CA ARG A 107 5.72 -22.41 -8.60
C ARG A 107 7.11 -21.78 -8.77
N TYR A 108 7.66 -21.25 -7.67
CA TYR A 108 8.92 -20.50 -7.62
C TYR A 108 9.79 -20.96 -6.46
#